data_AF-A0A0H2KHT6-F1
#
_entry.id   AF-A0A0H2KHT6-F1
#
_cell.length_a   1.000
_cell.length_b   1.000
_cell.length_c   1.000
_cell.angle_alpha   90.00
_cell.angle_beta   90.00
_cell.angle_gamma   90.00
#
_symmetry.space_group_name_H-M   'P 1'
#
loop_
_entity.id
_entity.type
_entity.pdbx_description
1 polymer ?
#
loop_
_entity_poly.entity_id
_entity_poly.type
_entity_poly.pdbx_seq_one_letter_code
_entity_poly.pdbx_strand_id
1 'polypeptide(L)'
;MASGFAQWGNDLYTGRRSYAIVAKRRGYFLVAIVLVVLSLGVIGIRMAGGGLNLGIEFRGGSEFTVSGVSDTSQQPALDAVAAVAPEEVPRVTSVGSSTVRIQTAELSNEQVEQVATELADAYGVSTGEVTSSYIGPTWGKDVSQKAVVGLVVFLLLVSLVMTVYFRNWRMALAAVIALFHDLVVTVGIYALIGWEITPATVIGLLTILAYSIYDTVVVFDKVRENTAGVLDQTRSTYAERANLAINQTLVRSINTSIVALLPVAGILFIGAFLLGAGTLRDIALALFVGMAVGAYSSVYLATPLEVALREREKPIRDHTAKVLALRAERVEAAGDDEDAALAAAGVGAGHRQLQPGEHLGNKAQPRRRRPR
;
A
#
# COMPACT_ATOMS: atom_id res chain seq x y z
N MET A 1 -34.07 -11.38 1.33
CA MET A 1 -33.49 -10.03 1.19
C MET A 1 -32.02 -10.13 1.56
N ALA A 2 -31.11 -10.23 0.58
CA ALA A 2 -29.69 -10.19 0.90
C ALA A 2 -29.32 -8.74 1.25
N SER A 3 -28.66 -8.58 2.40
CA SER A 3 -28.23 -7.30 2.97
C SER A 3 -27.45 -6.44 1.97
N GLY A 4 -27.54 -5.11 2.12
CA GLY A 4 -27.07 -4.13 1.14
C GLY A 4 -25.64 -4.33 0.61
N PHE A 5 -24.72 -4.90 1.41
CA PHE A 5 -23.35 -5.18 0.97
C PHE A 5 -23.24 -6.33 -0.05
N ALA A 6 -23.98 -7.43 0.17
CA ALA A 6 -23.98 -8.56 -0.76
C ALA A 6 -24.63 -8.17 -2.10
N GLN A 7 -25.71 -7.38 -2.06
CA GLN A 7 -26.35 -6.85 -3.26
C GLN A 7 -25.43 -5.86 -3.99
N TRP A 8 -24.77 -4.95 -3.27
CA TRP A 8 -23.79 -4.02 -3.84
C TRP A 8 -22.63 -4.74 -4.53
N GLY A 9 -22.08 -5.78 -3.89
CA GLY A 9 -21.02 -6.58 -4.48
C GLY A 9 -21.45 -7.35 -5.73
N ASN A 10 -22.65 -7.94 -5.71
CA ASN A 10 -23.20 -8.61 -6.89
C ASN A 10 -23.47 -7.62 -8.04
N ASP A 11 -23.95 -6.42 -7.73
CA ASP A 11 -24.16 -5.37 -8.72
C ASP A 11 -22.83 -4.92 -9.34
N LEU A 12 -21.76 -4.78 -8.54
CA LEU A 12 -20.42 -4.51 -9.06
C LEU A 12 -19.90 -5.66 -9.93
N TYR A 13 -20.11 -6.91 -9.51
CA TYR A 13 -19.62 -8.09 -10.22
C TYR A 13 -20.29 -8.28 -11.59
N THR A 14 -21.62 -8.16 -11.61
CA THR A 14 -22.42 -8.23 -12.84
C THR A 14 -22.23 -7.00 -13.73
N GLY A 15 -21.57 -5.96 -13.20
CA GLY A 15 -21.45 -4.68 -13.86
C GLY A 15 -22.81 -4.02 -14.04
N ARG A 16 -23.73 -4.19 -13.06
CA ARG A 16 -24.95 -3.38 -12.74
C ARG A 16 -24.64 -2.16 -11.86
N ARG A 17 -23.48 -2.15 -11.24
CA ARG A 17 -22.83 -0.96 -10.68
C ARG A 17 -21.40 -0.91 -11.20
N SER A 18 -20.89 0.25 -11.57
CA SER A 18 -19.52 0.41 -12.05
C SER A 18 -19.02 1.82 -11.80
N TYR A 19 -17.98 1.93 -10.99
CA TYR A 19 -17.28 3.17 -10.79
C TYR A 19 -16.30 3.39 -11.94
N ALA A 20 -16.30 4.60 -12.51
CA ALA A 20 -15.46 4.98 -13.65
C ALA A 20 -14.02 5.29 -13.21
N ILE A 21 -13.34 4.31 -12.61
CA ILE A 21 -11.99 4.43 -12.05
C ILE A 21 -10.96 4.69 -13.16
N VAL A 22 -10.97 3.87 -14.21
CA VAL A 22 -10.04 4.02 -15.34
C VAL A 22 -10.27 5.32 -16.12
N ALA A 23 -11.53 5.73 -16.27
CA ALA A 23 -11.84 6.99 -16.95
C ALA A 23 -11.34 8.21 -16.16
N LYS A 24 -11.37 8.15 -14.82
CA LYS A 24 -10.88 9.20 -13.92
C LYS A 24 -9.39 9.10 -13.58
N ARG A 25 -8.62 8.26 -14.29
CA ARG A 25 -7.19 7.96 -14.02
C ARG A 25 -6.28 9.17 -13.83
N ARG A 26 -6.55 10.29 -14.53
CA ARG A 26 -5.74 11.52 -14.41
C ARG A 26 -5.74 12.08 -12.99
N GLY A 27 -6.89 12.04 -12.31
CA GLY A 27 -7.00 12.49 -10.92
C GLY A 27 -6.20 11.59 -9.97
N TYR A 28 -6.29 10.28 -10.15
CA TYR A 28 -5.53 9.32 -9.32
C TYR A 28 -4.03 9.41 -9.56
N PHE A 29 -3.58 9.61 -10.81
CA PHE A 29 -2.17 9.86 -11.09
C PHE A 29 -1.66 11.16 -10.46
N LEU A 30 -2.47 12.23 -10.49
CA LEU A 30 -2.10 13.48 -9.82
C LEU A 30 -1.93 13.26 -8.31
N VAL A 31 -2.87 12.57 -7.66
CA VAL A 31 -2.78 12.24 -6.23
C VAL A 31 -1.53 11.41 -5.94
N ALA A 32 -1.28 10.33 -6.71
CA ALA A 32 -0.10 9.49 -6.55
C ALA A 32 1.22 10.27 -6.71
N ILE A 33 1.30 11.15 -7.72
CA ILE A 33 2.47 12.01 -7.93
C ILE A 33 2.66 12.97 -6.77
N VAL A 34 1.59 13.63 -6.32
CA VAL A 34 1.65 14.55 -5.17
C VAL A 34 2.13 13.83 -3.92
N LEU A 35 1.60 12.64 -3.62
CA LEU A 35 2.04 11.84 -2.48
C LEU A 35 3.53 11.50 -2.58
N VAL A 36 3.99 11.00 -3.74
CA VAL A 36 5.41 10.69 -3.95
C VAL A 36 6.29 11.93 -3.81
N VAL A 37 5.91 13.06 -4.41
CA VAL A 37 6.70 14.31 -4.33
C VAL A 37 6.77 14.82 -2.89
N LEU A 38 5.65 14.81 -2.15
CA LEU A 38 5.65 15.20 -0.74
C LEU A 38 6.52 14.25 0.10
N SER A 39 6.39 12.94 -0.10
CA SER A 39 7.21 11.94 0.58
C SER A 39 8.70 12.12 0.30
N LEU A 40 9.09 12.30 -0.97
CA LEU A 40 10.49 12.56 -1.34
C LEU A 40 10.99 13.90 -0.79
N GLY A 41 10.15 14.93 -0.78
CA GLY A 41 10.49 16.23 -0.19
C GLY A 41 10.77 16.12 1.31
N VAL A 42 9.90 15.43 2.05
CA VAL A 42 10.09 15.16 3.49
C VAL A 42 11.34 14.34 3.74
N ILE A 43 11.56 13.27 2.97
CA ILE A 43 12.77 12.45 3.07
C ILE A 43 14.01 13.32 2.81
N GLY A 44 13.98 14.16 1.77
CA GLY A 44 15.08 15.07 1.43
C GLY A 44 15.40 16.07 2.55
N ILE A 45 14.37 16.69 3.15
CA ILE A 45 14.52 17.61 4.29
C ILE A 45 15.16 16.89 5.48
N ARG A 46 14.67 15.70 5.83
CA ARG A 46 15.25 14.88 6.92
C ARG A 46 16.69 14.49 6.63
N MET A 47 17.00 14.09 5.41
CA MET A 47 18.36 13.75 4.99
C MET A 47 19.32 14.94 5.11
N ALA A 48 18.88 16.15 4.76
CA ALA A 48 19.67 17.37 4.95
C ALA A 48 19.85 17.76 6.43
N GLY A 49 18.87 17.43 7.30
CA GLY A 49 18.85 17.77 8.72
C GLY A 49 19.38 16.71 9.68
N GLY A 50 20.21 15.77 9.23
CA GLY A 50 20.79 14.72 10.10
C GLY A 50 20.24 13.30 9.89
N GLY A 51 19.62 13.05 8.74
CA GLY A 51 19.18 11.72 8.29
C GLY A 51 17.80 11.29 8.78
N LEU A 52 17.36 10.12 8.29
CA LEU A 52 16.20 9.42 8.85
C LEU A 52 16.49 8.99 10.30
N ASN A 53 15.45 8.79 11.09
CA ASN A 53 15.60 8.31 12.47
C ASN A 53 15.90 6.80 12.43
N LEU A 54 17.14 6.42 12.22
CA LEU A 54 17.56 5.01 12.20
C LEU A 54 17.83 4.52 13.62
N GLY A 55 17.37 3.32 13.94
CA GLY A 55 17.64 2.70 15.22
C GLY A 55 19.09 2.28 15.42
N ILE A 56 19.43 1.93 16.67
CA ILE A 56 20.76 1.48 17.04
C ILE A 56 21.20 0.22 16.27
N GLU A 57 20.28 -0.59 15.75
CA GLU A 57 20.62 -1.76 14.95
C GLU A 57 21.22 -1.41 13.59
N PHE A 58 21.07 -0.17 13.13
CA PHE A 58 21.70 0.32 11.91
C PHE A 58 22.92 1.19 12.20
N ARG A 59 22.90 1.95 13.30
CA ARG A 59 23.97 2.90 13.66
C ARG A 59 25.09 2.29 14.48
N GLY A 60 24.78 1.31 15.33
CA GLY A 60 25.62 0.90 16.46
C GLY A 60 25.56 1.92 17.61
N GLY A 61 25.88 1.46 18.82
CA GLY A 61 25.86 2.26 20.04
C GLY A 61 25.01 1.66 21.15
N SER A 62 24.77 2.46 22.19
CA SER A 62 23.96 2.08 23.35
C SER A 62 22.56 2.70 23.29
N GLU A 63 21.56 1.94 23.70
CA GLU A 63 20.18 2.40 23.84
C GLU A 63 19.68 2.13 25.25
N PHE A 64 18.95 3.11 25.79
CA PHE A 64 18.23 3.00 27.05
C PHE A 64 16.74 3.20 26.78
N THR A 65 15.91 2.33 27.32
CA THR A 65 14.45 2.50 27.35
C THR A 65 14.01 2.64 28.80
N VAL A 66 13.49 3.82 29.12
CA VAL A 66 12.94 4.17 30.44
C VAL A 66 11.42 4.04 30.35
N SER A 67 10.86 3.11 31.10
CA SER A 67 9.41 2.83 31.12
C SER A 67 8.74 3.43 32.36
N GLY A 68 7.42 3.61 32.29
CA GLY A 68 6.63 4.09 33.42
C GLY A 68 6.82 5.58 33.74
N VAL A 69 7.32 6.38 32.80
CA VAL A 69 7.54 7.82 33.03
C VAL A 69 6.21 8.59 33.04
N SER A 70 6.12 9.61 33.90
CA SER A 70 4.98 10.52 33.96
C SER A 70 5.11 11.72 33.02
N ASP A 71 6.35 12.11 32.71
CA ASP A 71 6.71 13.12 31.72
C ASP A 71 7.68 12.52 30.70
N THR A 72 7.40 12.75 29.41
CA THR A 72 8.21 12.28 28.29
C THR A 72 9.09 13.39 27.69
N SER A 73 9.28 14.50 28.42
CA SER A 73 10.19 15.56 28.07
C SER A 73 11.62 15.03 27.86
N GLN A 74 12.33 15.63 26.90
CA GLN A 74 13.65 15.15 26.48
C GLN A 74 14.79 15.68 27.35
N GLN A 75 14.57 16.81 28.04
CA GLN A 75 15.61 17.49 28.80
C GLN A 75 16.20 16.61 29.93
N PRO A 76 15.40 15.88 30.71
CA PRO A 76 15.95 14.99 31.75
C PRO A 76 16.90 13.93 31.19
N ALA A 77 16.56 13.34 30.03
CA ALA A 77 17.45 12.40 29.35
C ALA A 77 18.74 13.05 28.83
N LEU A 78 18.65 14.26 28.28
CA LEU A 78 19.81 14.99 27.79
C LEU A 78 20.78 15.31 28.93
N ASP A 79 20.26 15.78 30.06
CA ASP A 79 21.06 16.15 31.23
C ASP A 79 21.69 14.91 31.90
N ALA A 80 20.93 13.82 32.05
CA ALA A 80 21.42 12.56 32.61
C ALA A 80 22.58 11.97 31.80
N VAL A 81 22.48 11.97 30.47
CA VAL A 81 23.57 11.49 29.60
C VAL A 81 24.76 12.44 29.68
N ALA A 82 24.54 13.77 29.65
CA ALA A 82 25.62 14.75 29.71
C ALA A 82 26.41 14.71 31.03
N ALA A 83 25.78 14.29 32.14
CA ALA A 83 26.44 14.14 33.43
C ALA A 83 27.52 13.04 33.43
N VAL A 84 27.31 11.98 32.63
CA VAL A 84 28.21 10.81 32.57
C VAL A 84 29.11 10.84 31.34
N ALA A 85 28.56 11.25 30.20
CA ALA A 85 29.20 11.30 28.90
C ALA A 85 28.97 12.68 28.25
N PRO A 86 29.67 13.73 28.72
CA PRO A 86 29.43 15.12 28.28
C PRO A 86 29.73 15.37 26.80
N GLU A 87 30.48 14.49 26.14
CA GLU A 87 30.78 14.59 24.71
C GLU A 87 29.70 13.94 23.83
N GLU A 88 28.77 13.20 24.43
CA GLU A 88 27.68 12.52 23.73
C GLU A 88 26.44 13.41 23.62
N VAL A 89 25.88 13.47 22.41
CA VAL A 89 24.59 14.12 22.15
C VAL A 89 23.56 13.03 21.92
N PRO A 90 22.78 12.63 22.94
CA PRO A 90 21.84 11.54 22.79
C PRO A 90 20.66 11.94 21.90
N ARG A 91 20.13 10.97 21.15
CA ARG A 91 18.83 11.11 20.48
C ARG A 91 17.75 10.60 21.40
N VAL A 92 16.84 11.48 21.77
CA VAL A 92 15.73 11.17 22.67
C VAL A 92 14.44 11.09 21.87
N THR A 93 13.75 9.95 21.96
CA THR A 93 12.47 9.71 21.29
C THR A 93 11.43 9.27 22.30
N SER A 94 10.30 9.97 22.36
CA SER A 94 9.16 9.57 23.18
C SER A 94 8.40 8.43 22.50
N VAL A 95 8.27 7.30 23.18
CA VAL A 95 7.57 6.10 22.68
C VAL A 95 6.21 5.99 23.36
N GLY A 96 5.20 6.62 22.77
CA GLY A 96 3.85 6.62 23.36
C GLY A 96 3.72 7.73 24.40
N SER A 97 3.05 7.45 25.53
CA SER A 97 2.80 8.44 26.59
C SER A 97 3.60 8.22 27.87
N SER A 98 4.29 7.09 28.03
CA SER A 98 4.92 6.69 29.30
C SER A 98 6.28 6.01 29.13
N THR A 99 6.91 6.15 27.96
CA THR A 99 8.21 5.55 27.68
C THR A 99 9.08 6.55 26.94
N VAL A 100 10.34 6.66 27.35
CA VAL A 100 11.37 7.45 26.67
C VAL A 100 12.48 6.52 26.24
N ARG A 101 12.89 6.63 24.97
CA ARG A 101 14.03 5.93 24.40
C ARG A 101 15.17 6.91 24.18
N ILE A 102 16.36 6.55 24.63
CA ILE A 102 17.57 7.36 24.59
C ILE A 102 18.63 6.56 23.84
N GLN A 103 19.20 7.13 22.79
CA GLN A 103 20.24 6.48 21.98
C GLN A 103 21.52 7.31 21.99
N THR A 104 22.65 6.68 22.30
CA THR A 104 23.99 7.28 22.35
C THR A 104 24.95 6.53 21.43
N ALA A 105 26.17 7.04 21.26
CA ALA A 105 27.25 6.19 20.75
C ALA A 105 27.56 5.05 21.74
N GLU A 106 28.62 4.29 21.41
CA GLU A 106 29.12 3.24 22.27
C GLU A 106 29.60 3.81 23.62
N LEU A 107 28.99 3.31 24.69
CA LEU A 107 29.38 3.62 26.07
C LEU A 107 30.07 2.42 26.72
N SER A 108 31.00 2.67 27.64
CA SER A 108 31.58 1.59 28.47
C SER A 108 30.51 0.99 29.38
N ASN A 109 30.74 -0.24 29.88
CA ASN A 109 29.81 -0.88 30.81
C ASN A 109 29.56 -0.02 32.07
N GLU A 110 30.60 0.63 32.58
CA GLU A 110 30.50 1.54 33.72
C GLU A 110 29.67 2.78 33.38
N GLN A 111 29.85 3.35 32.19
CA GLN A 111 29.04 4.48 31.73
C GLN A 111 27.58 4.07 31.51
N VAL A 112 27.32 2.86 30.99
CA VAL A 112 25.95 2.34 30.81
C VAL A 112 25.24 2.22 32.15
N GLU A 113 25.91 1.69 33.18
CA GLU A 113 25.32 1.57 34.52
C GLU A 113 25.04 2.94 35.14
N GLN A 114 25.99 3.88 35.04
CA GLN A 114 25.83 5.24 35.54
C GLN A 114 24.70 6.00 34.83
N VAL A 115 24.66 5.95 33.49
CA VAL A 115 23.58 6.57 32.71
C VAL A 115 22.22 5.95 33.06
N ALA A 116 22.15 4.64 33.27
CA ALA A 116 20.88 4.00 33.66
C ALA A 116 20.39 4.48 35.04
N THR A 117 21.30 4.68 36.00
CA THR A 117 20.97 5.25 37.31
C THR A 117 20.52 6.70 37.20
N GLU A 118 21.28 7.55 36.50
CA GLU A 118 20.93 8.95 36.30
C GLU A 118 19.59 9.11 35.56
N LEU A 119 19.29 8.26 34.58
CA LEU A 119 18.00 8.24 33.90
C LEU A 119 16.85 7.82 34.82
N ALA A 120 17.07 6.82 35.69
CA ALA A 120 16.06 6.41 36.66
C ALA A 120 15.71 7.56 37.61
N ASP A 121 16.73 8.25 38.13
CA ASP A 121 16.56 9.39 39.04
C ASP A 121 15.91 10.60 38.33
N ALA A 122 16.38 10.92 37.11
CA ALA A 122 15.87 12.05 36.33
C ALA A 122 14.39 11.91 35.95
N TYR A 123 13.92 10.69 35.70
CA TYR A 123 12.52 10.40 35.39
C TYR A 123 11.68 9.95 36.60
N GLY A 124 12.29 9.83 37.79
CA GLY A 124 11.62 9.42 39.03
C GLY A 124 11.07 8.00 38.98
N VAL A 125 11.74 7.09 38.25
CA VAL A 125 11.37 5.67 38.13
C VAL A 125 12.39 4.78 38.83
N SER A 126 12.06 3.50 39.04
CA SER A 126 13.05 2.55 39.57
C SER A 126 14.06 2.17 38.49
N THR A 127 15.28 1.81 38.89
CA THR A 127 16.31 1.31 37.96
C THR A 127 15.88 0.07 37.19
N GLY A 128 14.95 -0.74 37.73
CA GLY A 128 14.36 -1.88 37.03
C GLY A 128 13.47 -1.51 35.84
N GLU A 129 13.03 -0.26 35.75
CA GLU A 129 12.28 0.29 34.60
C GLU A 129 13.20 0.86 33.52
N VAL A 130 14.50 0.89 33.76
CA VAL A 130 15.52 1.29 32.79
C VAL A 130 16.15 0.04 32.21
N THR A 131 15.85 -0.22 30.93
CA THR A 131 16.48 -1.31 30.18
C THR A 131 17.54 -0.73 29.27
N SER A 132 18.72 -1.35 29.24
CA SER A 132 19.79 -0.98 28.33
C SER A 132 20.06 -2.09 27.31
N SER A 133 20.43 -1.69 26.10
CA SER A 133 20.92 -2.60 25.06
C SER A 133 22.08 -1.95 24.33
N TYR A 134 22.99 -2.77 23.81
CA TYR A 134 24.14 -2.31 23.06
C TYR A 134 24.25 -3.09 21.76
N ILE A 135 24.59 -2.38 20.69
CA ILE A 135 24.85 -2.96 19.39
C ILE A 135 26.23 -2.53 18.90
N GLY A 136 27.05 -3.53 18.61
CA GLY A 136 28.39 -3.31 18.08
C GLY A 136 28.38 -2.69 16.66
N PRO A 137 29.38 -1.88 16.32
CA PRO A 137 29.47 -1.19 15.03
C PRO A 137 29.53 -2.15 13.83
N THR A 138 30.11 -3.35 14.01
CA THR A 138 30.13 -4.40 12.98
C THR A 138 28.74 -4.95 12.66
N TRP A 139 27.93 -5.17 13.70
CA TRP A 139 26.54 -5.60 13.54
C TRP A 139 25.72 -4.55 12.79
N GLY A 140 25.83 -3.28 13.21
CA GLY A 140 25.10 -2.17 12.57
C GLY A 140 25.37 -2.05 11.08
N LYS A 141 26.64 -2.14 10.69
CA LYS A 141 27.07 -2.12 9.28
C LYS A 141 26.56 -3.32 8.50
N ASP A 142 26.72 -4.53 9.04
CA ASP A 142 26.33 -5.77 8.37
C ASP A 142 24.81 -5.86 8.18
N VAL A 143 24.03 -5.48 9.20
CA VAL A 143 22.56 -5.50 9.14
C VAL A 143 22.05 -4.44 8.18
N SER A 144 22.58 -3.22 8.22
CA SER A 144 22.24 -2.16 7.26
C SER A 144 22.47 -2.61 5.81
N GLN A 145 23.62 -3.21 5.53
CA GLN A 145 23.95 -3.68 4.20
C GLN A 145 23.03 -4.82 3.77
N LYS A 146 22.77 -5.80 4.65
CA LYS A 146 21.86 -6.92 4.35
C LYS A 146 20.42 -6.45 4.13
N ALA A 147 19.95 -5.45 4.86
CA ALA A 147 18.61 -4.88 4.69
C ALA A 147 18.44 -4.22 3.32
N VAL A 148 19.41 -3.39 2.90
CA VAL A 148 19.38 -2.74 1.59
C VAL A 148 19.51 -3.77 0.46
N VAL A 149 20.46 -4.70 0.57
CA VAL A 149 20.63 -5.78 -0.42
C VAL A 149 19.37 -6.63 -0.51
N GLY A 150 18.77 -6.99 0.63
CA GLY A 150 17.53 -7.77 0.69
C GLY A 150 16.37 -7.06 0.00
N LEU A 151 16.20 -5.75 0.20
CA LEU A 151 15.19 -4.95 -0.48
C LEU A 151 15.40 -4.90 -1.99
N VAL A 152 16.63 -4.66 -2.45
CA VAL A 152 16.96 -4.63 -3.89
C VAL A 152 16.73 -6.00 -4.53
N VAL A 153 17.23 -7.07 -3.91
CA VAL A 153 17.05 -8.45 -4.38
C VAL A 153 15.55 -8.79 -4.43
N PHE A 154 14.78 -8.44 -3.40
CA PHE A 154 13.33 -8.62 -3.39
C PHE A 154 12.66 -7.91 -4.57
N LEU A 155 12.94 -6.63 -4.80
CA LEU A 155 12.35 -5.86 -5.90
C LEU A 155 12.71 -6.45 -7.26
N LEU A 156 13.96 -6.91 -7.44
CA LEU A 156 14.40 -7.56 -8.68
C LEU A 156 13.68 -8.91 -8.90
N LEU A 157 13.60 -9.75 -7.86
CA LEU A 157 12.94 -11.05 -7.94
C LEU A 157 11.43 -10.90 -8.21
N VAL A 158 10.77 -9.98 -7.52
CA VAL A 158 9.36 -9.65 -7.77
C VAL A 158 9.18 -9.15 -9.20
N SER A 159 10.01 -8.22 -9.67
CA SER A 159 9.92 -7.71 -11.04
C SER A 159 10.07 -8.83 -12.07
N LEU A 160 11.01 -9.76 -11.86
CA LEU A 160 11.23 -10.92 -12.70
C LEU A 160 10.01 -11.85 -12.70
N VAL A 161 9.51 -12.22 -11.51
CA VAL A 161 8.33 -13.08 -11.36
C VAL A 161 7.13 -12.46 -12.03
N MET A 162 6.87 -11.17 -11.82
CA MET A 162 5.75 -10.45 -12.45
C MET A 162 5.87 -10.42 -13.97
N THR A 163 7.09 -10.24 -14.49
CA THR A 163 7.36 -10.26 -15.94
C THR A 163 7.07 -11.64 -16.54
N VAL A 164 7.55 -12.71 -15.91
CA VAL A 164 7.31 -14.10 -16.34
C VAL A 164 5.84 -14.46 -16.22
N TYR A 165 5.20 -14.09 -15.10
CA TYR A 165 3.83 -14.43 -14.79
C TYR A 165 2.82 -13.78 -15.75
N PHE A 166 2.91 -12.46 -15.94
CA PHE A 166 1.98 -11.74 -16.82
C PHE A 166 2.26 -11.94 -18.30
N ARG A 167 3.46 -12.40 -18.67
CA ARG A 167 3.93 -12.52 -20.07
C ARG A 167 3.78 -11.20 -20.86
N ASN A 168 3.66 -10.08 -20.15
CA ASN A 168 3.53 -8.75 -20.70
C ASN A 168 4.29 -7.76 -19.82
N TRP A 169 5.36 -7.21 -20.38
CA TRP A 169 6.25 -6.30 -19.66
C TRP A 169 5.55 -5.00 -19.22
N ARG A 170 4.48 -4.55 -19.90
CA ARG A 170 3.72 -3.35 -19.50
C ARG A 170 2.89 -3.58 -18.25
N MET A 171 2.29 -4.77 -18.11
CA MET A 171 1.62 -5.17 -16.87
C MET A 171 2.64 -5.27 -15.74
N ALA A 172 3.76 -5.95 -15.96
CA ALA A 172 4.82 -6.03 -14.96
C ALA A 172 5.35 -4.64 -14.55
N LEU A 173 5.58 -3.75 -15.51
CA LEU A 173 6.04 -2.38 -15.24
C LEU A 173 5.01 -1.60 -14.41
N ALA A 174 3.72 -1.69 -14.74
CA ALA A 174 2.67 -1.01 -13.96
C ALA A 174 2.64 -1.49 -12.51
N ALA A 175 2.78 -2.80 -12.28
CA ALA A 175 2.85 -3.36 -10.94
C ALA A 175 4.10 -2.88 -10.19
N VAL A 176 5.28 -2.90 -10.82
CA VAL A 176 6.53 -2.45 -10.19
C VAL A 176 6.47 -0.97 -9.83
N ILE A 177 5.90 -0.12 -10.69
CA ILE A 177 5.72 1.31 -10.38
C ILE A 177 4.77 1.51 -9.19
N ALA A 178 3.68 0.73 -9.10
CA ALA A 178 2.78 0.79 -7.96
C ALA A 178 3.49 0.37 -6.65
N LEU A 179 4.31 -0.69 -6.68
CA LEU A 179 5.09 -1.10 -5.50
C LEU A 179 6.12 -0.04 -5.08
N PHE A 180 6.76 0.60 -6.05
CA PHE A 180 7.69 1.68 -5.76
C PHE A 180 6.97 2.88 -5.12
N HIS A 181 5.79 3.23 -5.63
CA HIS A 181 4.93 4.22 -5.01
C HIS A 181 4.63 3.85 -3.55
N ASP A 182 4.20 2.61 -3.27
CA ASP A 182 3.85 2.16 -1.92
C ASP A 182 5.03 2.26 -0.96
N LEU A 183 6.21 1.83 -1.41
CA LEU A 183 7.45 1.93 -0.64
C LEU A 183 7.79 3.40 -0.31
N VAL A 184 7.81 4.27 -1.32
CA VAL A 184 8.20 5.68 -1.15
C VAL A 184 7.21 6.41 -0.26
N VAL A 185 5.90 6.19 -0.45
CA VAL A 185 4.87 6.83 0.37
C VAL A 185 4.96 6.36 1.82
N THR A 186 5.13 5.06 2.04
CA THR A 186 5.28 4.50 3.40
C THR A 186 6.52 5.04 4.11
N VAL A 187 7.68 5.04 3.45
CA VAL A 187 8.92 5.62 4.01
C VAL A 187 8.78 7.13 4.22
N GLY A 188 8.08 7.84 3.33
CA GLY A 188 7.81 9.27 3.47
C GLY A 188 6.95 9.60 4.69
N ILE A 189 5.94 8.77 4.99
CA ILE A 189 5.12 8.92 6.21
C ILE A 189 5.96 8.68 7.46
N TYR A 190 6.83 7.67 7.44
CA TYR A 190 7.81 7.43 8.51
C TYR A 190 8.72 8.63 8.75
N ALA A 191 9.30 9.16 7.66
CA ALA A 191 10.16 10.33 7.70
C ALA A 191 9.43 11.59 8.18
N LEU A 192 8.14 11.75 7.82
CA LEU A 192 7.33 12.89 8.22
C LEU A 192 7.16 12.91 9.74
N ILE A 193 6.71 11.79 10.29
CA ILE A 193 6.41 11.66 11.72
C ILE A 193 7.70 11.59 12.55
N GLY A 194 8.80 11.16 11.93
CA GLY A 194 10.09 10.98 12.63
C GLY A 194 10.17 9.67 13.40
N TRP A 195 9.36 8.69 13.01
CA TRP A 195 9.42 7.36 13.59
C TRP A 195 10.74 6.69 13.27
N GLU A 196 11.14 5.85 14.22
CA GLU A 196 12.35 5.09 14.12
C GLU A 196 12.21 3.99 13.06
N ILE A 197 13.26 3.82 12.27
CA ILE A 197 13.40 2.73 11.31
C ILE A 197 14.36 1.73 11.93
N THR A 198 13.85 0.56 12.27
CA THR A 198 14.61 -0.58 12.79
C THR A 198 14.59 -1.73 11.76
N PRO A 199 15.38 -2.80 11.94
CA PRO A 199 15.28 -4.00 11.11
C PRO A 199 13.86 -4.58 11.10
N ALA A 200 13.13 -4.44 12.21
CA ALA A 200 11.75 -4.83 12.33
C ALA A 200 10.83 -4.02 11.39
N THR A 201 11.07 -2.71 11.27
CA THR A 201 10.42 -1.85 10.28
C THR A 201 10.69 -2.33 8.85
N VAL A 202 11.94 -2.71 8.53
CA VAL A 202 12.29 -3.22 7.19
C VAL A 202 11.55 -4.52 6.88
N ILE A 203 11.45 -5.44 7.85
CA ILE A 203 10.65 -6.66 7.71
C ILE A 203 9.18 -6.31 7.45
N GLY A 204 8.64 -5.32 8.17
CA GLY A 204 7.30 -4.77 7.92
C GLY A 204 7.15 -4.24 6.49
N LEU A 205 8.11 -3.45 5.99
CA LEU A 205 8.12 -2.93 4.63
C LEU A 205 8.19 -4.04 3.56
N LEU A 206 8.99 -5.07 3.76
CA LEU A 206 9.02 -6.21 2.83
C LEU A 206 7.69 -6.98 2.84
N THR A 207 7.08 -7.10 4.01
CA THR A 207 5.78 -7.78 4.19
C THR A 207 4.65 -7.01 3.48
N ILE A 208 4.59 -5.68 3.61
CA ILE A 208 3.55 -4.89 2.91
C ILE A 208 3.73 -4.93 1.39
N LEU A 209 4.97 -5.00 0.90
CA LEU A 209 5.20 -5.15 -0.53
C LEU A 209 4.68 -6.51 -1.04
N ALA A 210 4.92 -7.60 -0.30
CA ALA A 210 4.36 -8.91 -0.62
C ALA A 210 2.82 -8.88 -0.64
N TYR A 211 2.22 -8.18 0.33
CA TYR A 211 0.78 -8.00 0.43
C TYR A 211 0.21 -7.19 -0.76
N SER A 212 0.82 -6.05 -1.09
CA SER A 212 0.40 -5.18 -2.21
C SER A 212 0.48 -5.90 -3.57
N ILE A 213 1.49 -6.77 -3.75
CA ILE A 213 1.60 -7.62 -4.94
C ILE A 213 0.39 -8.55 -5.07
N TYR A 214 -0.04 -9.19 -3.98
CA TYR A 214 -1.14 -10.15 -4.02
C TYR A 214 -2.42 -9.53 -4.58
N ASP A 215 -2.81 -8.36 -4.08
CA ASP A 215 -4.01 -7.67 -4.55
C ASP A 215 -3.84 -7.19 -6.00
N THR A 216 -2.68 -6.63 -6.34
CA THR A 216 -2.35 -6.22 -7.72
C THR A 216 -2.47 -7.40 -8.70
N VAL A 217 -1.97 -8.58 -8.33
CA VAL A 217 -2.03 -9.77 -9.18
C VAL A 217 -3.47 -10.22 -9.43
N VAL A 218 -4.30 -10.26 -8.39
CA VAL A 218 -5.71 -10.65 -8.51
C VAL A 218 -6.48 -9.70 -9.43
N VAL A 219 -6.28 -8.39 -9.29
CA VAL A 219 -6.93 -7.40 -10.17
C VAL A 219 -6.40 -7.55 -11.60
N PHE A 220 -5.10 -7.72 -11.79
CA PHE A 220 -4.50 -7.85 -13.13
C PHE A 220 -4.90 -9.14 -13.84
N ASP A 221 -5.05 -10.25 -13.12
CA ASP A 221 -5.60 -11.47 -13.68
C ASP A 221 -7.03 -11.26 -14.16
N LYS A 222 -7.86 -10.55 -13.37
CA LYS A 222 -9.22 -10.22 -13.80
C LYS A 222 -9.23 -9.29 -15.01
N VAL A 223 -8.30 -8.33 -15.09
CA VAL A 223 -8.12 -7.49 -16.28
C VAL A 223 -7.75 -8.36 -17.49
N ARG A 224 -6.82 -9.31 -17.34
CA ARG A 224 -6.40 -10.22 -18.42
C ARG A 224 -7.56 -11.13 -18.87
N GLU A 225 -8.36 -11.62 -17.93
CA GLU A 225 -9.58 -12.39 -18.22
C GLU A 225 -10.60 -11.56 -19.00
N ASN A 226 -10.94 -10.36 -18.52
CA ASN A 226 -11.95 -9.51 -19.14
C ASN A 226 -11.51 -8.91 -20.48
N THR A 227 -10.20 -8.83 -20.73
CA THR A 227 -9.62 -8.28 -21.96
C THR A 227 -9.20 -9.36 -22.96
N ALA A 228 -9.36 -10.64 -22.61
CA ALA A 228 -9.14 -11.74 -23.53
C ALA A 228 -10.11 -11.63 -24.74
N GLY A 229 -9.56 -11.68 -25.96
CA GLY A 229 -10.34 -11.53 -27.19
C GLY A 229 -10.95 -10.14 -27.42
N VAL A 230 -10.51 -9.11 -26.67
CA VAL A 230 -11.11 -7.77 -26.79
C VAL A 230 -10.91 -7.17 -28.18
N LEU A 231 -9.85 -7.53 -28.90
CA LEU A 231 -9.55 -7.03 -30.24
C LEU A 231 -10.50 -7.60 -31.32
N ASP A 232 -11.16 -8.73 -31.04
CA ASP A 232 -12.01 -9.44 -31.99
C ASP A 232 -13.46 -8.91 -32.02
N GLN A 233 -13.79 -7.99 -31.13
CA GLN A 233 -15.14 -7.42 -30.97
C GLN A 233 -15.13 -5.90 -31.05
N THR A 234 -16.26 -5.26 -31.34
CA THR A 234 -16.37 -3.79 -31.49
C THR A 234 -17.38 -3.12 -30.54
N ARG A 235 -17.73 -3.81 -29.46
CA ARG A 235 -18.72 -3.36 -28.47
C ARG A 235 -18.08 -2.53 -27.35
N SER A 236 -16.88 -2.92 -26.91
CA SER A 236 -16.20 -2.32 -25.76
C SER A 236 -14.71 -2.08 -26.02
N THR A 237 -14.14 -1.08 -25.36
CA THR A 237 -12.69 -0.81 -25.41
C THR A 237 -11.91 -1.64 -24.37
N TYR A 238 -10.58 -1.69 -24.49
CA TYR A 238 -9.71 -2.27 -23.46
C TYR A 238 -9.93 -1.62 -22.09
N ALA A 239 -9.97 -0.29 -22.06
CA ALA A 239 -10.14 0.49 -20.84
C ALA A 239 -11.49 0.21 -20.14
N GLU A 240 -12.56 0.01 -20.90
CA GLU A 240 -13.88 -0.33 -20.34
C GLU A 240 -13.86 -1.72 -19.69
N ARG A 241 -13.21 -2.71 -20.33
CA ARG A 241 -13.08 -4.07 -19.79
C ARG A 241 -12.18 -4.13 -18.56
N ALA A 242 -11.09 -3.37 -18.58
CA ALA A 242 -10.22 -3.20 -17.41
C ALA A 242 -10.97 -2.51 -16.26
N ASN A 243 -11.77 -1.48 -16.53
CA ASN A 243 -12.60 -0.83 -15.52
C ASN A 243 -13.62 -1.79 -14.90
N LEU A 244 -14.26 -2.62 -15.73
CA LEU A 244 -15.16 -3.66 -15.24
C LEU A 244 -14.42 -4.67 -14.34
N ALA A 245 -13.19 -5.05 -14.69
CA ALA A 245 -12.38 -5.96 -13.88
C ALA A 245 -12.11 -5.39 -12.48
N ILE A 246 -11.72 -4.12 -12.38
CA ILE A 246 -11.53 -3.44 -11.09
C ILE A 246 -12.81 -3.50 -10.25
N ASN A 247 -13.97 -3.21 -10.86
CA ASN A 247 -15.24 -3.25 -10.14
C ASN A 247 -15.61 -4.65 -9.66
N GLN A 248 -15.35 -5.67 -10.48
CA GLN A 248 -15.59 -7.08 -10.13
C GLN A 248 -14.73 -7.57 -8.97
N THR A 249 -13.52 -7.03 -8.82
CA THR A 249 -12.60 -7.40 -7.74
C THR A 249 -12.70 -6.48 -6.52
N LEU A 250 -13.33 -5.30 -6.64
CA LEU A 250 -13.34 -4.26 -5.61
C LEU A 250 -13.79 -4.78 -4.24
N VAL A 251 -14.88 -5.56 -4.18
CA VAL A 251 -15.38 -6.12 -2.92
C VAL A 251 -14.40 -7.10 -2.30
N ARG A 252 -13.73 -7.91 -3.12
CA ARG A 252 -12.68 -8.82 -2.65
C ARG A 252 -11.51 -8.02 -2.09
N SER A 253 -10.98 -7.06 -2.84
CA SER A 253 -9.84 -6.23 -2.43
C SER A 253 -10.13 -5.48 -1.13
N ILE A 254 -11.32 -4.88 -0.99
CA ILE A 254 -11.77 -4.24 0.25
C ILE A 254 -11.84 -5.25 1.40
N ASN A 255 -12.45 -6.41 1.20
CA ASN A 255 -12.57 -7.42 2.25
C ASN A 255 -11.20 -7.92 2.71
N THR A 256 -10.31 -8.26 1.78
CA THR A 256 -8.95 -8.72 2.10
C THR A 256 -8.14 -7.63 2.80
N SER A 257 -8.32 -6.37 2.40
CA SER A 257 -7.68 -5.20 3.05
C SER A 257 -8.17 -5.01 4.47
N ILE A 258 -9.50 -4.96 4.69
CA ILE A 258 -10.07 -4.74 6.01
C ILE A 258 -9.73 -5.90 6.96
N VAL A 259 -9.86 -7.14 6.50
CA VAL A 259 -9.59 -8.33 7.34
C VAL A 259 -8.11 -8.40 7.74
N ALA A 260 -7.19 -7.96 6.88
CA ALA A 260 -5.76 -7.88 7.21
C ALA A 260 -5.42 -6.66 8.10
N LEU A 261 -6.05 -5.51 7.82
CA LEU A 261 -5.77 -4.25 8.50
C LEU A 261 -6.31 -4.24 9.94
N LEU A 262 -7.44 -4.88 10.22
CA LEU A 262 -8.08 -4.85 11.55
C LEU A 262 -7.21 -5.46 12.67
N PRO A 263 -6.62 -6.67 12.52
CA PRO A 263 -5.71 -7.21 13.53
C PRO A 263 -4.46 -6.36 13.72
N VAL A 264 -3.88 -5.84 12.63
CA VAL A 264 -2.70 -4.98 12.68
C VAL A 264 -3.02 -3.64 13.35
N ALA A 265 -4.20 -3.06 13.07
CA ALA A 265 -4.72 -1.91 13.78
C ALA A 265 -4.96 -2.24 15.26
N GLY A 266 -5.47 -3.44 15.56
CA GLY A 266 -5.59 -3.94 16.94
C GLY A 266 -4.23 -3.92 17.65
N ILE A 267 -3.20 -4.52 17.07
CA ILE A 267 -1.84 -4.50 17.64
C ILE A 267 -1.32 -3.07 17.76
N LEU A 268 -1.53 -2.23 16.74
CA LEU A 268 -1.05 -0.86 16.72
C LEU A 268 -1.74 0.02 17.77
N PHE A 269 -3.06 -0.04 17.91
CA PHE A 269 -3.80 0.83 18.83
C PHE A 269 -3.94 0.20 20.22
N ILE A 270 -4.33 -1.07 20.32
CA ILE A 270 -4.47 -1.75 21.62
C ILE A 270 -3.08 -2.03 22.19
N GLY A 271 -2.16 -2.58 21.38
CA GLY A 271 -0.80 -2.90 21.84
C GLY A 271 0.03 -1.67 22.19
N ALA A 272 -0.10 -0.57 21.44
CA ALA A 272 0.65 0.65 21.75
C ALA A 272 0.08 1.46 22.93
N PHE A 273 -1.25 1.49 23.11
CA PHE A 273 -1.88 2.31 24.16
C PHE A 273 -2.13 1.55 25.47
N LEU A 274 -2.23 0.22 25.46
CA LEU A 274 -2.55 -0.57 26.66
C LEU A 274 -1.41 -1.46 27.17
N LEU A 275 -0.47 -1.87 26.30
CA LEU A 275 0.52 -2.90 26.65
C LEU A 275 1.98 -2.42 26.60
N GLY A 276 2.23 -1.18 26.15
CA GLY A 276 3.58 -0.59 26.16
C GLY A 276 4.62 -1.33 25.28
N ALA A 277 4.20 -2.22 24.38
CA ALA A 277 5.10 -3.04 23.59
C ALA A 277 5.72 -2.25 22.42
N GLY A 278 6.85 -1.59 22.66
CA GLY A 278 7.52 -0.72 21.67
C GLY A 278 7.86 -1.41 20.34
N THR A 279 8.49 -2.59 20.37
CA THR A 279 8.92 -3.28 19.15
C THR A 279 7.75 -3.81 18.30
N LEU A 280 6.68 -4.32 18.93
CA LEU A 280 5.47 -4.74 18.21
C LEU A 280 4.76 -3.56 17.56
N ARG A 281 4.76 -2.39 18.21
CA ARG A 281 4.24 -1.16 17.64
C ARG A 281 4.98 -0.76 16.37
N ASP A 282 6.31 -0.84 16.37
CA ASP A 282 7.14 -0.41 15.23
C ASP A 282 6.85 -1.24 13.97
N ILE A 283 6.66 -2.56 14.13
CA ILE A 283 6.26 -3.45 13.03
C ILE A 283 4.81 -3.21 12.62
N ALA A 284 3.88 -3.16 13.58
CA ALA A 284 2.45 -3.01 13.32
C ALA A 284 2.15 -1.69 12.58
N LEU A 285 2.91 -0.66 12.87
CA LEU A 285 2.78 0.64 12.23
C LEU A 285 3.23 0.62 10.77
N ALA A 286 4.34 -0.05 10.48
CA ALA A 286 4.85 -0.22 9.11
C ALA A 286 3.82 -0.98 8.28
N LEU A 287 3.30 -2.06 8.87
CA LEU A 287 2.25 -2.88 8.28
C LEU A 287 0.97 -2.08 8.05
N PHE A 288 0.52 -1.31 9.04
CA PHE A 288 -0.73 -0.54 8.95
C PHE A 288 -0.66 0.52 7.84
N VAL A 289 0.37 1.36 7.84
CA VAL A 289 0.55 2.41 6.84
C VAL A 289 0.73 1.80 5.45
N GLY A 290 1.60 0.81 5.31
CA GLY A 290 1.89 0.19 4.02
C GLY A 290 0.70 -0.57 3.44
N MET A 291 -0.08 -1.29 4.25
CA MET A 291 -1.31 -1.95 3.79
C MET A 291 -2.38 -0.94 3.39
N ALA A 292 -2.54 0.17 4.12
CA ALA A 292 -3.50 1.21 3.76
C ALA A 292 -3.15 1.87 2.41
N VAL A 293 -1.88 2.19 2.20
CA VAL A 293 -1.38 2.74 0.93
C VAL A 293 -1.53 1.71 -0.20
N GLY A 294 -1.15 0.45 0.04
CA GLY A 294 -1.23 -0.63 -0.93
C GLY A 294 -2.67 -0.96 -1.36
N ALA A 295 -3.62 -0.95 -0.42
CA ALA A 295 -5.04 -1.17 -0.71
C ALA A 295 -5.63 -0.08 -1.63
N TYR A 296 -5.13 1.14 -1.51
CA TYR A 296 -5.49 2.22 -2.42
C TYR A 296 -4.77 2.10 -3.77
N SER A 297 -3.46 1.88 -3.77
CA SER A 297 -2.65 1.92 -4.98
C SER A 297 -2.96 0.78 -5.93
N SER A 298 -3.26 -0.43 -5.44
CA SER A 298 -3.62 -1.59 -6.28
C SER A 298 -4.83 -1.31 -7.16
N VAL A 299 -5.85 -0.62 -6.61
CA VAL A 299 -7.12 -0.32 -7.27
C VAL A 299 -7.03 0.95 -8.12
N TYR A 300 -6.47 2.03 -7.57
CA TYR A 300 -6.56 3.37 -8.16
C TYR A 300 -5.31 3.81 -8.92
N LEU A 301 -4.17 3.14 -8.73
CA LEU A 301 -2.92 3.44 -9.42
C LEU A 301 -2.51 2.33 -10.39
N ALA A 302 -2.39 1.09 -9.90
CA ALA A 302 -1.80 -0.02 -10.67
C ALA A 302 -2.57 -0.32 -11.96
N THR A 303 -3.89 -0.59 -11.88
CA THR A 303 -4.67 -0.90 -13.09
C THR A 303 -4.84 0.31 -14.02
N PRO A 304 -5.14 1.53 -13.54
CA PRO A 304 -5.17 2.69 -14.42
C PRO A 304 -3.85 2.96 -15.13
N LEU A 305 -2.72 2.73 -14.46
CA LEU A 305 -1.38 2.83 -15.05
C LEU A 305 -1.15 1.74 -16.10
N GLU A 306 -1.54 0.51 -15.81
CA GLU A 306 -1.51 -0.61 -16.76
C GLU A 306 -2.27 -0.27 -18.04
N VAL A 307 -3.51 0.22 -17.92
CA VAL A 307 -4.33 0.64 -19.06
C VAL A 307 -3.65 1.75 -19.84
N ALA A 308 -3.10 2.76 -19.16
CA ALA A 308 -2.40 3.87 -19.81
C ALA A 308 -1.15 3.42 -20.60
N LEU A 309 -0.47 2.36 -20.15
CA LEU A 309 0.64 1.76 -20.88
C LEU A 309 0.15 0.91 -22.06
N ARG A 310 -0.93 0.14 -21.89
CA ARG A 310 -1.51 -0.74 -22.93
C ARG A 310 -2.16 0.03 -24.06
N GLU A 311 -2.83 1.14 -23.77
CA GLU A 311 -3.42 2.02 -24.80
C GLU A 311 -2.37 2.62 -25.75
N ARG A 312 -1.07 2.59 -25.39
CA ARG A 312 0.03 2.98 -26.30
C ARG A 312 0.40 1.89 -27.30
N GLU A 313 -0.09 0.66 -27.12
CA GLU A 313 0.10 -0.42 -28.09
C GLU A 313 -0.75 -0.17 -29.34
N LYS A 314 -0.13 -0.25 -30.52
CA LYS A 314 -0.80 -0.01 -31.80
C LYS A 314 -2.10 -0.83 -31.94
N PRO A 315 -2.14 -2.14 -31.67
CA PRO A 315 -3.38 -2.92 -31.83
C PRO A 315 -4.53 -2.44 -30.93
N ILE A 316 -4.23 -2.06 -29.68
CA ILE A 316 -5.23 -1.60 -28.71
C ILE A 316 -5.73 -0.19 -29.08
N ARG A 317 -4.81 0.68 -29.50
CA ARG A 317 -5.14 2.04 -29.91
C ARG A 317 -6.03 2.06 -31.15
N ASP A 318 -5.65 1.31 -32.18
CA ASP A 318 -6.38 1.25 -33.45
C ASP A 318 -7.77 0.61 -33.24
N HIS A 319 -7.84 -0.44 -32.40
CA HIS A 319 -9.11 -1.03 -31.97
C HIS A 319 -10.00 -0.04 -31.22
N THR A 320 -9.43 0.70 -30.26
CA THR A 320 -10.17 1.69 -29.48
C THR A 320 -10.74 2.79 -30.38
N ALA A 321 -9.95 3.30 -31.33
CA ALA A 321 -10.42 4.27 -32.32
C ALA A 321 -11.59 3.72 -33.16
N LYS A 322 -11.49 2.47 -33.62
CA LYS A 322 -12.57 1.80 -34.35
C LYS A 322 -13.85 1.66 -33.52
N VAL A 323 -13.74 1.24 -32.26
CA VAL A 323 -14.90 1.10 -31.36
C VAL A 323 -15.59 2.45 -31.15
N LEU A 324 -14.82 3.50 -30.92
CA LEU A 324 -15.36 4.84 -30.68
C LEU A 324 -16.00 5.44 -31.94
N ALA A 325 -15.40 5.26 -33.12
CA ALA A 325 -15.98 5.70 -34.39
C ALA A 325 -17.33 5.02 -34.66
N LEU A 326 -17.39 3.68 -34.57
CA LEU A 326 -18.65 2.93 -34.72
C LEU A 326 -19.69 3.31 -33.67
N ARG A 327 -19.26 3.73 -32.49
CA ARG A 327 -20.15 4.20 -31.44
C ARG A 327 -20.73 5.58 -31.78
N ALA A 328 -19.90 6.50 -32.27
CA ALA A 328 -20.35 7.80 -32.74
C ALA A 328 -21.37 7.67 -33.88
N GLU A 329 -21.10 6.81 -34.87
CA GLU A 329 -22.04 6.51 -35.96
C GLU A 329 -23.40 6.00 -35.45
N ARG A 330 -23.40 5.12 -34.43
CA ARG A 330 -24.66 4.62 -33.82
C ARG A 330 -25.41 5.71 -33.06
N VAL A 331 -24.70 6.64 -32.43
CA VAL A 331 -25.31 7.77 -31.72
C VAL A 331 -25.94 8.73 -32.73
N GLU A 332 -25.23 9.05 -33.81
CA GLU A 332 -25.78 9.87 -34.89
C GLU A 332 -27.00 9.20 -35.55
N ALA A 333 -26.96 7.88 -35.74
CA ALA A 333 -28.10 7.14 -36.29
C ALA A 333 -29.33 7.07 -35.36
N ALA A 334 -29.15 7.31 -34.05
CA ALA A 334 -30.26 7.33 -33.10
C ALA A 334 -31.10 8.62 -33.19
N GLY A 335 -30.58 9.68 -33.83
CA GLY A 335 -31.30 10.94 -34.01
C GLY A 335 -31.66 11.61 -32.67
N ASP A 336 -32.89 12.14 -32.59
CA ASP A 336 -33.40 12.86 -31.40
C ASP A 336 -33.96 11.94 -30.31
N ASP A 337 -33.92 10.61 -30.49
CA ASP A 337 -34.30 9.67 -29.44
C ASP A 337 -33.21 9.63 -28.38
N GLU A 338 -33.41 10.40 -27.31
CA GLU A 338 -32.46 10.54 -26.21
C GLU A 338 -32.11 9.19 -25.58
N ASP A 339 -33.08 8.28 -25.43
CA ASP A 339 -32.88 6.96 -24.84
C ASP A 339 -32.05 6.06 -25.78
N ALA A 340 -32.32 6.10 -27.08
CA ALA A 340 -31.55 5.37 -28.09
C ALA A 340 -30.13 5.94 -28.25
N ALA A 341 -29.97 7.26 -28.24
CA ALA A 341 -28.68 7.94 -28.30
C ALA A 341 -27.83 7.64 -27.06
N LEU A 342 -28.45 7.64 -25.87
CA LEU A 342 -27.81 7.28 -24.62
C LEU A 342 -27.37 5.80 -24.59
N ALA A 343 -28.21 4.90 -25.10
CA ALA A 343 -27.88 3.48 -25.22
C ALA A 343 -26.74 3.25 -26.24
N ALA A 344 -26.76 3.96 -27.37
CA ALA A 344 -25.73 3.93 -28.39
C ALA A 344 -24.40 4.51 -27.90
N ALA A 345 -24.42 5.60 -27.15
CA ALA A 345 -23.26 6.24 -26.54
C ALA A 345 -22.63 5.39 -25.42
N GLY A 346 -23.39 4.39 -24.93
CA GLY A 346 -23.03 3.66 -23.72
C GLY A 346 -23.09 4.52 -22.46
N VAL A 347 -23.84 5.63 -22.50
CA VAL A 347 -23.89 6.67 -21.44
C VAL A 347 -25.20 6.66 -20.66
N GLY A 348 -26.32 6.11 -21.15
CA GLY A 348 -27.56 6.02 -20.36
C GLY A 348 -27.95 4.60 -19.96
N ALA A 349 -28.53 4.53 -18.76
CA ALA A 349 -28.71 3.34 -17.94
C ALA A 349 -27.38 2.69 -17.60
N GLY A 350 -26.77 3.16 -16.51
CA GLY A 350 -25.56 2.55 -15.96
C GLY A 350 -25.61 1.04 -16.08
N HIS A 351 -24.49 0.47 -16.50
CA HIS A 351 -24.15 -0.85 -16.01
C HIS A 351 -25.04 -1.99 -16.56
N ARG A 352 -25.12 -2.15 -17.88
CA ARG A 352 -25.60 -3.41 -18.49
C ARG A 352 -24.61 -3.90 -19.53
N GLN A 353 -23.36 -4.15 -19.12
CA GLN A 353 -22.34 -4.70 -20.01
C GLN A 353 -22.40 -6.24 -20.12
N LEU A 354 -23.07 -6.88 -19.17
CA LEU A 354 -23.51 -8.27 -19.24
C LEU A 354 -24.98 -8.28 -18.78
N GLN A 355 -25.93 -8.45 -19.69
CA GLN A 355 -27.20 -9.05 -19.28
C GLN A 355 -26.89 -10.55 -19.10
N PRO A 356 -26.98 -11.11 -17.88
CA PRO A 356 -27.06 -12.56 -17.75
C PRO A 356 -28.22 -13.02 -18.64
N GLY A 357 -28.04 -14.11 -19.39
CA GLY A 357 -29.14 -14.70 -20.13
C GLY A 357 -30.31 -14.95 -19.18
N GLU A 358 -31.46 -14.35 -19.47
CA GLU A 358 -32.65 -14.59 -18.67
C GLU A 358 -33.10 -16.04 -18.92
N HIS A 359 -33.51 -16.75 -17.86
CA HIS A 359 -33.99 -18.11 -18.01
C HIS A 359 -35.30 -18.08 -18.82
N LEU A 360 -35.22 -18.42 -20.12
CA LEU A 360 -36.33 -18.36 -21.08
C LEU A 360 -37.51 -19.32 -20.77
N GLY A 361 -37.49 -19.97 -19.61
CA GLY A 361 -38.51 -20.90 -19.15
C GLY A 361 -38.55 -22.19 -19.98
N ASN A 362 -39.34 -23.16 -19.54
CA ASN A 362 -39.50 -24.44 -20.23
C ASN A 362 -40.14 -24.31 -21.63
N LYS A 363 -40.63 -23.11 -22.01
CA LYS A 363 -41.17 -22.84 -23.34
C LYS A 363 -40.09 -22.69 -24.41
N ALA A 364 -38.86 -22.35 -24.03
CA ALA A 364 -37.72 -22.23 -24.94
C ALA A 364 -36.89 -23.52 -25.05
N GLN A 365 -37.27 -24.59 -24.35
CA GLN A 365 -36.65 -25.91 -24.56
C GLN A 365 -36.96 -26.43 -25.97
N PRO A 366 -35.96 -26.89 -26.72
CA PRO A 366 -36.17 -27.41 -28.07
C PRO A 366 -37.09 -28.63 -28.00
N ARG A 367 -38.30 -28.50 -28.54
CA ARG A 367 -39.26 -29.61 -28.62
C ARG A 367 -38.81 -30.58 -29.69
N ARG A 368 -38.58 -31.83 -29.28
CA ARG A 368 -38.24 -32.94 -30.17
C ARG A 368 -39.34 -33.08 -31.23
N ARG A 369 -39.03 -32.78 -32.50
CA ARG A 369 -39.96 -33.02 -33.60
C ARG A 369 -40.16 -34.53 -33.73
N ARG A 370 -41.40 -35.00 -33.63
CA ARG A 370 -41.71 -36.41 -33.91
C ARG A 370 -41.46 -36.69 -35.39
N PRO A 371 -40.77 -37.80 -35.73
CA PRO A 371 -40.63 -38.20 -37.12
C PRO A 371 -42.02 -38.52 -37.69
N ARG A 372 -42.27 -38.07 -38.92
CA ARG A 372 -43.48 -38.36 -39.69
C ARG A 372 -43.42 -39.78 -40.23
#